data_AF-M2B393-F1
#
_entry.id   AF-M2B393-F1
#
_cell.length_a   1.000
_cell.length_b   1.000
_cell.length_c   1.000
_cell.angle_alpha   90.00
_cell.angle_beta   90.00
_cell.angle_gamma   90.00
#
_symmetry.space_group_name_H-M   'P 1'
#
loop_
_entity.id
_entity.type
_entity.pdbx_description
1 polymer ?
#
loop_
_entity_poly.entity_id
_entity_poly.type
_entity_poly.pdbx_seq_one_letter_code
_entity_poly.pdbx_strand_id
1 'polypeptide(L)'
;MAFTFALVAAHSLPESTLMRLRRNSHSTRRIHSVSGLGLALLAAMVGAFTITTIRPATACTVMRMTIQGQLVIARNHDWPFGEALVITNHRGIEKTSLAPIKPATWVSKYGSVSFCQFGREIPFAGMNEKGLTVDLLHLPGATFPDPVAVEADPNLTAVNAIQWVQYQLDTAETVAEVVDSLSTIVPIPMLPKVETVHYFVTDATGDVAVVEFIDGKAVVRHGDQYRLDDGKPKTHACVLANSSWEDSQTELLNNSSRMRYGRGVRLVEMANDIGSKTAPVDYATRCLQMVAQGPLTQWNLIYQPEERRIHFRTQSSPQRRWIDLDDLSFDPEQTPQAIDIDRNIDGNVASHMQSVTDADNERIVNHAFDHFVPAGLPSLMIKQLLLDYPNKFRSAQTAP
;
A
#
# COMPACT_ATOMS: atom_id res chain seq x y z
N MET A 1 -36.59 -21.74 -27.69
CA MET A 1 -37.02 -20.82 -28.77
C MET A 1 -35.78 -20.05 -29.19
N ALA A 2 -35.12 -20.53 -30.23
CA ALA A 2 -33.86 -20.01 -30.76
C ALA A 2 -34.13 -19.50 -32.17
N PHE A 3 -33.59 -18.34 -32.54
CA PHE A 3 -33.51 -17.93 -33.92
C PHE A 3 -32.12 -17.35 -34.21
N THR A 4 -31.34 -18.18 -34.87
CA THR A 4 -30.18 -17.87 -35.70
C THR A 4 -30.69 -17.50 -37.08
N PHE A 5 -30.07 -16.52 -37.76
CA PHE A 5 -30.06 -16.49 -39.23
C PHE A 5 -28.70 -16.03 -39.73
N ALA A 6 -28.21 -16.78 -40.72
CA ALA A 6 -26.96 -16.65 -41.42
C ALA A 6 -27.22 -16.45 -42.93
N LEU A 7 -26.12 -16.22 -43.66
CA LEU A 7 -25.91 -16.22 -45.11
C LEU A 7 -26.28 -14.95 -45.90
N VAL A 8 -25.31 -14.22 -46.49
CA VAL A 8 -24.42 -14.50 -47.66
C VAL A 8 -25.09 -14.14 -48.99
N ALA A 9 -24.49 -13.20 -49.73
CA ALA A 9 -24.37 -13.26 -51.19
C ALA A 9 -23.27 -12.28 -51.68
N ALA A 10 -22.18 -12.84 -52.20
CA ALA A 10 -21.26 -12.17 -53.11
C ALA A 10 -21.69 -12.49 -54.55
N HIS A 11 -21.65 -11.55 -55.49
CA HIS A 11 -21.54 -11.79 -56.94
C HIS A 11 -20.92 -10.55 -57.62
N SER A 12 -20.28 -10.79 -58.76
CA SER A 12 -19.15 -10.04 -59.33
C SER A 12 -19.38 -9.53 -60.76
N LEU A 13 -18.56 -8.54 -61.19
CA LEU A 13 -18.15 -8.12 -62.56
C LEU A 13 -19.08 -7.18 -63.40
N PRO A 14 -18.60 -6.49 -64.48
CA PRO A 14 -17.22 -6.24 -64.98
C PRO A 14 -16.89 -4.78 -65.44
N GLU A 15 -15.62 -4.56 -65.81
CA GLU A 15 -15.08 -3.41 -66.58
C GLU A 15 -15.45 -3.41 -68.08
N SER A 16 -15.53 -2.23 -68.73
CA SER A 16 -14.58 -1.78 -69.78
C SER A 16 -15.13 -0.75 -70.82
N THR A 17 -14.24 0.21 -71.17
CA THR A 17 -13.97 0.86 -72.47
C THR A 17 -14.70 2.12 -73.01
N LEU A 18 -13.85 3.11 -73.40
CA LEU A 18 -13.86 4.03 -74.57
C LEU A 18 -13.96 5.57 -74.37
N MET A 19 -12.77 6.20 -74.39
CA MET A 19 -12.26 7.27 -75.30
C MET A 19 -13.07 8.56 -75.65
N ARG A 20 -12.44 9.70 -75.27
CA ARG A 20 -12.03 10.88 -76.09
C ARG A 20 -13.05 11.72 -76.91
N LEU A 21 -13.19 13.02 -76.60
CA LEU A 21 -12.64 14.20 -77.35
C LEU A 21 -13.34 15.55 -77.05
N ARG A 22 -12.57 16.45 -76.41
CA ARG A 22 -12.32 17.90 -76.69
C ARG A 22 -13.24 18.68 -77.66
N ARG A 23 -13.79 19.84 -77.22
CA ARG A 23 -13.58 21.18 -77.84
C ARG A 23 -14.23 22.37 -77.10
N ASN A 24 -13.38 23.39 -76.86
CA ASN A 24 -13.54 24.87 -76.81
C ASN A 24 -14.95 25.51 -76.86
N SER A 25 -15.17 26.60 -76.10
CA SER A 25 -14.80 28.00 -76.48
C SER A 25 -15.25 29.06 -75.46
N HIS A 26 -14.41 30.10 -75.25
CA HIS A 26 -14.65 31.56 -75.09
C HIS A 26 -15.97 32.06 -74.45
N SER A 27 -16.08 33.16 -73.70
CA SER A 27 -15.26 34.33 -73.36
C SER A 27 -16.13 35.20 -72.42
N THR A 28 -15.57 35.88 -71.43
CA THR A 28 -15.63 37.36 -71.27
C THR A 28 -15.18 37.80 -69.88
N ARG A 29 -14.36 38.85 -69.86
CA ARG A 29 -13.85 39.57 -68.69
C ARG A 29 -14.93 40.48 -68.08
N ARG A 30 -14.90 40.65 -66.76
CA ARG A 30 -15.16 41.95 -66.11
C ARG A 30 -14.25 42.11 -64.88
N ILE A 31 -13.68 43.31 -64.76
CA ILE A 31 -12.76 43.76 -63.73
C ILE A 31 -13.54 44.68 -62.76
N HIS A 32 -13.04 44.75 -61.52
CA HIS A 32 -13.27 45.74 -60.45
C HIS A 32 -14.24 45.32 -59.34
N SER A 33 -13.72 44.96 -58.18
CA SER A 33 -13.53 45.90 -57.06
C SER A 33 -12.82 45.23 -55.88
N VAL A 34 -11.74 45.84 -55.40
CA VAL A 34 -11.09 45.53 -54.13
C VAL A 34 -11.82 46.32 -53.03
N SER A 35 -12.45 45.63 -52.09
CA SER A 35 -12.70 46.09 -50.70
C SER A 35 -13.51 45.03 -49.95
N GLY A 36 -13.00 44.57 -48.81
CA GLY A 36 -13.71 43.63 -47.94
C GLY A 36 -12.79 42.68 -47.20
N LEU A 37 -12.07 43.22 -46.22
CA LEU A 37 -11.30 42.49 -45.22
C LEU A 37 -12.10 41.35 -44.58
N GLY A 38 -11.42 40.23 -44.33
CA GLY A 38 -11.64 39.44 -43.12
C GLY A 38 -12.37 38.12 -43.29
N LEU A 39 -11.66 37.07 -43.72
CA LEU A 39 -11.91 35.72 -43.22
C LEU A 39 -10.58 34.94 -43.22
N ALA A 40 -9.69 35.34 -42.33
CA ALA A 40 -8.50 34.58 -41.99
C ALA A 40 -8.75 33.85 -40.67
N LEU A 41 -8.61 32.52 -40.71
CA LEU A 41 -8.39 31.59 -39.60
C LEU A 41 -9.29 31.70 -38.36
N LEU A 42 -10.17 30.72 -38.18
CA LEU A 42 -10.27 30.00 -36.89
C LEU A 42 -11.00 28.66 -37.09
N ALA A 43 -10.33 27.69 -37.71
CA ALA A 43 -10.70 26.29 -37.52
C ALA A 43 -10.22 25.91 -36.11
N ALA A 44 -11.09 26.12 -35.12
CA ALA A 44 -10.85 25.75 -33.74
C ALA A 44 -10.76 24.22 -33.63
N MET A 45 -9.55 23.68 -33.80
CA MET A 45 -9.21 22.39 -33.21
C MET A 45 -9.15 22.59 -31.70
N VAL A 46 -10.30 22.46 -31.04
CA VAL A 46 -10.33 22.14 -29.61
C VAL A 46 -9.97 20.65 -29.51
N GLY A 47 -8.68 20.36 -29.70
CA GLY A 47 -8.09 19.14 -29.17
C GLY A 47 -8.13 19.31 -27.66
N ALA A 48 -9.15 18.75 -27.02
CA ALA A 48 -9.15 18.59 -25.58
C ALA A 48 -7.98 17.67 -25.23
N PHE A 49 -6.80 18.26 -25.02
CA PHE A 49 -5.74 17.65 -24.22
C PHE A 49 -6.35 17.48 -22.84
N THR A 50 -7.02 16.34 -22.63
CA THR A 50 -7.17 15.79 -21.30
C THR A 50 -5.75 15.51 -20.85
N ILE A 51 -5.16 16.49 -20.16
CA ILE A 51 -4.02 16.24 -19.29
C ILE A 51 -4.59 15.28 -18.25
N THR A 52 -4.52 13.98 -18.57
CA THR A 52 -4.56 12.94 -17.57
C THR A 52 -3.37 13.26 -16.70
N THR A 53 -3.62 13.94 -15.59
CA THR A 53 -2.63 14.06 -14.55
C THR A 53 -2.31 12.63 -14.17
N ILE A 54 -1.14 12.16 -14.62
CA ILE A 54 -0.57 10.91 -14.13
C ILE A 54 -0.34 11.20 -12.66
N ARG A 55 -1.31 10.81 -11.83
CA ARG A 55 -1.14 10.86 -10.38
C ARG A 55 0.09 10.00 -10.14
N PRO A 56 1.15 10.54 -9.49
CA PRO A 56 2.30 9.73 -9.17
C PRO A 56 1.77 8.50 -8.43
N ALA A 57 2.03 7.33 -8.99
CA ALA A 57 1.72 6.08 -8.32
C ALA A 57 2.47 6.10 -6.99
N THR A 58 1.77 5.86 -5.90
CA THR A 58 2.35 5.75 -4.56
C THR A 58 3.38 4.62 -4.56
N ALA A 59 4.52 4.86 -3.91
CA ALA A 59 5.76 4.25 -4.34
C ALA A 59 6.56 3.57 -3.20
N CYS A 60 5.91 2.99 -2.20
CA CYS A 60 6.57 2.35 -1.05
C CYS A 60 7.61 1.28 -1.44
N THR A 61 8.65 1.11 -0.62
CA THR A 61 9.63 0.01 -0.74
C THR A 61 9.88 -0.58 0.65
N VAL A 62 9.98 -1.89 0.78
CA VAL A 62 10.40 -2.56 2.02
C VAL A 62 11.48 -3.59 1.71
N MET A 63 12.45 -3.71 2.61
CA MET A 63 13.61 -4.59 2.49
C MET A 63 13.88 -5.27 3.84
N ARG A 64 14.02 -6.59 3.83
CA ARG A 64 14.54 -7.39 4.94
C ARG A 64 16.02 -7.68 4.67
N MET A 65 16.88 -7.38 5.64
CA MET A 65 18.33 -7.49 5.53
C MET A 65 18.89 -8.17 6.78
N THR A 66 20.04 -8.82 6.61
CA THR A 66 20.91 -9.19 7.73
C THR A 66 22.18 -8.35 7.60
N ILE A 67 22.47 -7.52 8.61
CA ILE A 67 23.60 -6.59 8.58
C ILE A 67 24.40 -6.82 9.86
N GLN A 68 25.67 -7.24 9.72
CA GLN A 68 26.51 -7.62 10.87
C GLN A 68 25.88 -8.71 11.76
N GLY A 69 25.12 -9.62 11.16
CA GLY A 69 24.39 -10.66 11.88
C GLY A 69 23.08 -10.21 12.51
N GLN A 70 22.74 -8.91 12.50
CA GLN A 70 21.48 -8.40 13.03
C GLN A 70 20.39 -8.39 11.94
N LEU A 71 19.19 -8.85 12.30
CA LEU A 71 18.01 -8.69 11.45
C LEU A 71 17.55 -7.22 11.43
N VAL A 72 17.40 -6.67 10.23
CA VAL A 72 16.91 -5.30 10.02
C VAL A 72 15.87 -5.29 8.91
N ILE A 73 14.73 -4.64 9.18
CA ILE A 73 13.71 -4.39 8.16
C ILE A 73 13.61 -2.89 7.94
N ALA A 74 13.71 -2.46 6.69
CA ALA A 74 13.74 -1.06 6.33
C ALA A 74 12.64 -0.75 5.32
N ARG A 75 11.81 0.26 5.59
CA ARG A 75 10.71 0.69 4.75
C ARG A 75 10.74 2.18 4.41
N ASN A 76 10.45 2.49 3.15
CA ASN A 76 9.95 3.79 2.71
C ASN A 76 8.43 3.76 2.61
N HIS A 77 7.79 4.72 3.27
CA HIS A 77 6.38 5.04 3.04
C HIS A 77 6.29 6.19 2.05
N ASP A 78 5.89 5.88 0.82
CA ASP A 78 5.79 6.87 -0.24
C ASP A 78 4.31 7.16 -0.55
N TRP A 79 3.87 8.34 -0.15
CA TRP A 79 2.47 8.74 -0.14
C TRP A 79 2.34 10.24 -0.44
N PRO A 80 1.16 10.74 -0.90
CA PRO A 80 1.00 12.16 -1.20
C PRO A 80 1.08 13.08 0.02
N PHE A 81 0.95 12.55 1.24
CA PHE A 81 1.05 13.28 2.50
C PHE A 81 1.56 12.37 3.62
N GLY A 82 2.22 12.96 4.62
CA GLY A 82 2.90 12.26 5.71
C GLY A 82 2.19 12.36 7.06
N GLU A 83 1.02 12.97 7.15
CA GLU A 83 0.32 13.09 8.44
C GLU A 83 -0.09 11.69 8.95
N ALA A 84 0.30 11.37 10.18
CA ALA A 84 -0.02 10.12 10.87
C ALA A 84 0.25 10.23 12.38
N LEU A 85 -0.21 9.21 13.10
CA LEU A 85 0.13 8.97 14.51
C LEU A 85 0.95 7.68 14.63
N VAL A 86 1.91 7.69 15.55
CA VAL A 86 2.55 6.46 16.07
C VAL A 86 1.82 6.11 17.37
N ILE A 87 1.19 4.93 17.44
CA ILE A 87 0.25 4.56 18.51
C ILE A 87 0.70 3.24 19.16
N THR A 88 0.63 3.13 20.49
CA THR A 88 0.69 1.84 21.19
C THR A 88 -0.67 1.13 21.16
N ASN A 89 -0.70 -0.17 20.92
CA ASN A 89 -1.91 -0.97 20.98
C ASN A 89 -1.74 -2.03 22.07
N HIS A 90 -2.75 -2.18 22.92
CA HIS A 90 -2.62 -2.96 24.15
C HIS A 90 -3.11 -4.41 23.96
N ARG A 91 -2.64 -5.31 24.83
CA ARG A 91 -3.11 -6.69 24.91
C ARG A 91 -4.50 -6.73 25.51
N GLY A 92 -5.20 -7.85 25.38
CA GLY A 92 -6.47 -8.11 26.06
C GLY A 92 -7.63 -7.23 25.59
N ILE A 93 -7.52 -6.58 24.43
CA ILE A 93 -8.59 -5.73 23.89
C ILE A 93 -9.42 -6.56 22.90
N GLU A 94 -10.72 -6.67 23.18
CA GLU A 94 -11.68 -7.25 22.24
C GLU A 94 -11.97 -6.27 21.10
N LYS A 95 -11.86 -6.77 19.86
CA LYS A 95 -12.00 -6.01 18.63
C LYS A 95 -12.87 -6.80 17.66
N THR A 96 -13.73 -6.09 16.96
CA THR A 96 -14.51 -6.62 15.82
C THR A 96 -14.08 -5.89 14.57
N SER A 97 -13.93 -6.61 13.47
CA SER A 97 -13.43 -6.00 12.24
C SER A 97 -14.40 -4.98 11.65
N LEU A 98 -13.84 -4.02 10.92
CA LEU A 98 -14.55 -3.13 10.01
C LEU A 98 -14.90 -3.76 8.65
N ALA A 99 -14.64 -5.06 8.44
CA ALA A 99 -15.02 -5.73 7.21
C ALA A 99 -16.55 -5.60 6.95
N PRO A 100 -16.96 -5.35 5.69
CA PRO A 100 -18.38 -5.13 5.37
C PRO A 100 -19.24 -6.40 5.45
N ILE A 101 -18.61 -7.58 5.48
CA ILE A 101 -19.24 -8.89 5.54
C ILE A 101 -18.52 -9.77 6.58
N LYS A 102 -19.22 -10.71 7.22
CA LYS A 102 -18.69 -11.67 8.20
C LYS A 102 -17.51 -11.14 9.05
N PRO A 103 -17.66 -9.99 9.75
CA PRO A 103 -16.55 -9.37 10.44
C PRO A 103 -16.01 -10.30 11.53
N ALA A 104 -14.71 -10.57 11.49
CA ALA A 104 -14.04 -11.35 12.51
C ALA A 104 -14.02 -10.59 13.84
N THR A 105 -14.12 -11.31 14.95
CA THR A 105 -13.90 -10.78 16.31
C THR A 105 -12.69 -11.49 16.90
N TRP A 106 -11.81 -10.74 17.57
CA TRP A 106 -10.62 -11.27 18.22
C TRP A 106 -10.30 -10.49 19.50
N VAL A 107 -9.43 -11.07 20.32
CA VAL A 107 -8.80 -10.39 21.45
C VAL A 107 -7.32 -10.21 21.11
N SER A 108 -6.79 -9.01 21.28
CA SER A 108 -5.36 -8.76 21.06
C SER A 108 -4.51 -9.58 22.04
N LYS A 109 -3.66 -10.47 21.51
CA LYS A 109 -2.74 -11.29 22.31
C LYS A 109 -1.46 -10.52 22.62
N TYR A 110 -1.02 -9.70 21.66
CA TYR A 110 0.26 -9.01 21.71
C TYR A 110 0.08 -7.49 21.73
N GLY A 111 0.93 -6.83 22.50
CA GLY A 111 1.10 -5.39 22.43
C GLY A 111 1.88 -5.00 21.18
N SER A 112 1.58 -3.84 20.59
CA SER A 112 2.26 -3.39 19.38
C SER A 112 2.41 -1.88 19.30
N VAL A 113 3.33 -1.43 18.44
CA VAL A 113 3.42 -0.04 18.01
C VAL A 113 3.12 0.02 16.51
N SER A 114 2.19 0.88 16.12
CA SER A 114 1.69 0.97 14.75
C SER A 114 1.67 2.41 14.22
N PHE A 115 1.80 2.56 12.91
CA PHE A 115 1.84 3.84 12.20
C PHE A 115 0.52 4.05 11.47
N CYS A 116 -0.35 4.89 12.04
CA CYS A 116 -1.76 5.04 11.67
C CYS A 116 -2.00 6.35 10.90
N GLN A 117 -2.50 6.24 9.67
CA GLN A 117 -2.77 7.39 8.79
C GLN A 117 -4.26 7.57 8.49
N PHE A 118 -5.05 6.49 8.55
CA PHE A 118 -6.48 6.50 8.22
C PHE A 118 -7.37 6.30 9.45
N GLY A 119 -6.79 6.40 10.65
CA GLY A 119 -7.46 6.19 11.93
C GLY A 119 -6.73 5.19 12.82
N ARG A 120 -7.05 5.24 14.10
CA ARG A 120 -6.60 4.26 15.11
C ARG A 120 -7.04 2.86 14.69
N GLU A 121 -6.13 1.88 14.84
CA GLU A 121 -6.29 0.49 14.38
C GLU A 121 -6.38 0.30 12.86
N ILE A 122 -6.06 1.35 12.08
CA ILE A 122 -5.93 1.30 10.61
C ILE A 122 -4.49 1.67 10.22
N PRO A 123 -3.50 0.85 10.64
CA PRO A 123 -2.11 1.15 10.40
C PRO A 123 -1.65 0.73 9.01
N PHE A 124 -0.61 1.42 8.54
CA PHE A 124 0.10 1.04 7.33
C PHE A 124 1.29 0.13 7.64
N ALA A 125 1.82 0.22 8.85
CA ALA A 125 3.02 -0.44 9.30
C ALA A 125 2.98 -0.65 10.81
N GLY A 126 3.74 -1.60 11.32
CA GLY A 126 3.95 -1.74 12.76
C GLY A 126 4.80 -2.94 13.12
N MET A 127 5.12 -3.04 14.42
CA MET A 127 5.78 -4.18 15.01
C MET A 127 5.15 -4.50 16.35
N ASN A 128 4.96 -5.79 16.65
CA ASN A 128 4.50 -6.23 17.96
C ASN A 128 5.66 -6.58 18.88
N GLU A 129 5.34 -6.80 20.16
CA GLU A 129 6.31 -7.17 21.20
C GLU A 129 7.03 -8.52 20.96
N LYS A 130 6.58 -9.30 19.97
CA LYS A 130 7.25 -10.55 19.55
C LYS A 130 8.22 -10.33 18.39
N GLY A 131 8.32 -9.12 17.87
CA GLY A 131 9.16 -8.78 16.72
C GLY A 131 8.53 -9.15 15.38
N LEU A 132 7.23 -9.46 15.33
CA LEU A 132 6.50 -9.56 14.07
C LEU A 132 6.33 -8.15 13.49
N THR A 133 6.81 -7.91 12.27
CA THR A 133 6.53 -6.69 11.50
C THR A 133 5.52 -6.99 10.41
N VAL A 134 4.60 -6.07 10.19
CA VAL A 134 3.61 -6.16 9.11
C VAL A 134 3.55 -4.82 8.40
N ASP A 135 3.90 -4.82 7.12
CA ASP A 135 3.98 -3.64 6.27
C ASP A 135 3.05 -3.80 5.07
N LEU A 136 2.06 -2.92 4.93
CA LEU A 136 1.25 -2.83 3.71
C LEU A 136 1.87 -1.86 2.70
N LEU A 137 1.81 -2.23 1.42
CA LEU A 137 2.20 -1.39 0.29
C LEU A 137 1.03 -1.33 -0.70
N HIS A 138 0.91 -0.21 -1.42
CA HIS A 138 -0.10 -0.08 -2.47
C HIS A 138 0.24 -1.01 -3.66
N LEU A 139 -0.75 -1.76 -4.13
CA LEU A 139 -0.66 -2.61 -5.31
C LEU A 139 -1.90 -2.34 -6.18
N PRO A 140 -1.79 -1.52 -7.25
CA PRO A 140 -2.95 -1.15 -8.08
C PRO A 140 -3.75 -2.31 -8.65
N GLY A 141 -3.09 -3.45 -8.92
CA GLY A 141 -3.70 -4.67 -9.46
C GLY A 141 -4.25 -5.64 -8.42
N ALA A 142 -4.25 -5.30 -7.14
CA ALA A 142 -4.76 -6.18 -6.09
C ALA A 142 -6.26 -6.44 -6.26
N THR A 143 -6.66 -7.70 -6.17
CA THR A 143 -8.04 -8.17 -6.25
C THR A 143 -8.31 -9.11 -5.10
N PHE A 144 -9.05 -8.63 -4.11
CA PHE A 144 -9.42 -9.36 -2.90
C PHE A 144 -10.53 -10.39 -3.17
N PRO A 145 -10.75 -11.36 -2.25
CA PRO A 145 -11.76 -12.38 -2.42
C PRO A 145 -13.16 -11.80 -2.68
N ASP A 146 -13.93 -12.49 -3.52
CA ASP A 146 -15.32 -12.13 -3.82
C ASP A 146 -16.15 -12.20 -2.52
N PRO A 147 -16.78 -11.09 -2.09
CA PRO A 147 -17.62 -11.06 -0.90
C PRO A 147 -18.72 -12.15 -0.90
N VAL A 148 -19.30 -12.47 -2.05
CA VAL A 148 -20.35 -13.49 -2.15
C VAL A 148 -19.78 -14.89 -1.84
N ALA A 149 -18.58 -15.18 -2.32
CA ALA A 149 -17.90 -16.43 -2.03
C ALA A 149 -17.53 -16.54 -0.54
N VAL A 150 -17.06 -15.45 0.06
CA VAL A 150 -16.74 -15.39 1.50
C VAL A 150 -17.99 -15.54 2.37
N GLU A 151 -19.12 -14.95 1.97
CA GLU A 151 -20.38 -15.15 2.68
C GLU A 151 -20.86 -16.61 2.65
N ALA A 152 -20.67 -17.29 1.52
CA ALA A 152 -21.10 -18.67 1.33
C ALA A 152 -20.24 -19.70 2.06
N ASP A 153 -18.96 -19.42 2.33
CA ASP A 153 -18.07 -20.34 3.04
C ASP A 153 -18.24 -20.21 4.57
N PRO A 154 -18.74 -21.23 5.28
CA PRO A 154 -18.94 -21.15 6.73
C PRO A 154 -17.63 -21.01 7.52
N ASN A 155 -16.49 -21.40 6.97
CA ASN A 155 -15.19 -21.40 7.67
C ASN A 155 -14.46 -20.05 7.59
N LEU A 156 -14.88 -19.16 6.69
CA LEU A 156 -14.23 -17.87 6.48
C LEU A 156 -14.89 -16.77 7.32
N THR A 157 -14.08 -15.92 7.91
CA THR A 157 -14.48 -14.60 8.40
C THR A 157 -13.56 -13.55 7.81
N ALA A 158 -13.94 -12.28 7.89
CA ALA A 158 -13.25 -11.22 7.17
C ALA A 158 -12.70 -10.15 8.10
N VAL A 159 -11.54 -9.62 7.71
CA VAL A 159 -10.97 -8.41 8.30
C VAL A 159 -10.90 -7.31 7.23
N ASN A 160 -11.06 -6.02 7.58
CA ASN A 160 -10.83 -4.96 6.60
C ASN A 160 -9.39 -5.03 6.03
N ALA A 161 -9.21 -4.79 4.74
CA ALA A 161 -7.92 -4.95 4.08
C ALA A 161 -6.78 -4.14 4.73
N ILE A 162 -6.99 -2.89 5.14
CA ILE A 162 -5.94 -2.14 5.85
C ILE A 162 -5.81 -2.63 7.29
N GLN A 163 -6.93 -2.83 7.98
CA GLN A 163 -6.97 -3.33 9.36
C GLN A 163 -6.29 -4.70 9.53
N TRP A 164 -6.18 -5.49 8.46
CA TRP A 164 -5.50 -6.78 8.47
C TRP A 164 -4.08 -6.68 9.04
N VAL A 165 -3.38 -5.55 8.84
CA VAL A 165 -2.10 -5.26 9.48
C VAL A 165 -2.20 -5.35 11.01
N GLN A 166 -3.17 -4.65 11.60
CA GLN A 166 -3.34 -4.63 13.05
C GLN A 166 -3.83 -5.98 13.59
N TYR A 167 -4.71 -6.66 12.86
CA TYR A 167 -5.15 -8.02 13.21
C TYR A 167 -3.95 -8.97 13.33
N GLN A 168 -3.01 -8.94 12.37
CA GLN A 168 -1.83 -9.79 12.42
C GLN A 168 -0.88 -9.40 13.55
N LEU A 169 -0.63 -8.09 13.75
CA LEU A 169 0.17 -7.60 14.88
C LEU A 169 -0.42 -8.01 16.24
N ASP A 170 -1.75 -8.05 16.34
CA ASP A 170 -2.47 -8.43 17.55
C ASP A 170 -2.45 -9.93 17.84
N THR A 171 -2.40 -10.78 16.81
CA THR A 171 -2.76 -12.21 16.95
C THR A 171 -1.65 -13.20 16.63
N ALA A 172 -0.63 -12.79 15.89
CA ALA A 172 0.46 -13.65 15.43
C ALA A 172 1.84 -13.24 16.01
N GLU A 173 2.67 -14.22 16.29
CA GLU A 173 4.08 -14.09 16.69
C GLU A 173 5.03 -14.39 15.52
N THR A 174 4.62 -15.28 14.60
CA THR A 174 5.48 -15.76 13.50
C THR A 174 4.85 -15.54 12.13
N VAL A 175 5.69 -15.52 11.10
CA VAL A 175 5.23 -15.48 9.69
C VAL A 175 4.35 -16.70 9.37
N ALA A 176 4.68 -17.88 9.90
CA ALA A 176 3.90 -19.09 9.69
C ALA A 176 2.45 -18.94 10.21
N GLU A 177 2.27 -18.38 11.42
CA GLU A 177 0.94 -18.12 11.97
C GLU A 177 0.14 -17.14 11.10
N VAL A 178 0.78 -16.11 10.55
CA VAL A 178 0.13 -15.18 9.61
C VAL A 178 -0.33 -15.93 8.35
N VAL A 179 0.52 -16.79 7.77
CA VAL A 179 0.19 -17.57 6.57
C VAL A 179 -0.95 -18.54 6.84
N ASP A 180 -0.90 -19.25 7.97
CA ASP A 180 -1.94 -20.21 8.37
C ASP A 180 -3.30 -19.54 8.60
N SER A 181 -3.31 -18.30 9.13
CA SER A 181 -4.55 -17.56 9.39
C SER A 181 -5.38 -17.30 8.12
N LEU A 182 -4.75 -17.22 6.95
CA LEU A 182 -5.42 -16.97 5.66
C LEU A 182 -6.43 -18.06 5.27
N SER A 183 -6.34 -19.24 5.90
CA SER A 183 -7.31 -20.33 5.70
C SER A 183 -8.68 -20.07 6.33
N THR A 184 -8.78 -19.11 7.26
CA THR A 184 -10.01 -18.81 8.03
C THR A 184 -10.32 -17.33 8.11
N ILE A 185 -9.34 -16.46 7.90
CA ILE A 185 -9.45 -15.00 8.02
C ILE A 185 -8.92 -14.36 6.74
N VAL A 186 -9.82 -13.73 5.98
CA VAL A 186 -9.45 -13.08 4.71
C VAL A 186 -9.64 -11.57 4.77
N PRO A 187 -8.72 -10.77 4.18
CA PRO A 187 -8.93 -9.34 4.05
C PRO A 187 -10.00 -9.02 2.99
N ILE A 188 -10.91 -8.10 3.33
CA ILE A 188 -11.94 -7.57 2.42
C ILE A 188 -11.92 -6.04 2.47
N PRO A 189 -11.77 -5.34 1.34
CA PRO A 189 -11.72 -3.90 1.34
C PRO A 189 -13.11 -3.28 1.57
N MET A 190 -13.17 -2.20 2.35
CA MET A 190 -14.38 -1.37 2.45
C MET A 190 -14.50 -0.41 1.27
N LEU A 191 -13.36 0.11 0.81
CA LEU A 191 -13.24 0.90 -0.41
C LEU A 191 -12.37 0.15 -1.45
N PRO A 192 -12.94 -0.76 -2.26
CA PRO A 192 -12.18 -1.61 -3.18
C PRO A 192 -11.28 -0.87 -4.18
N LYS A 193 -11.59 0.39 -4.52
CA LYS A 193 -10.78 1.23 -5.42
C LYS A 193 -9.64 1.99 -4.73
N VAL A 194 -9.62 1.99 -3.40
CA VAL A 194 -8.67 2.74 -2.56
C VAL A 194 -7.75 1.77 -1.83
N GLU A 195 -8.33 0.70 -1.29
CA GLU A 195 -7.66 -0.32 -0.47
C GLU A 195 -7.07 -1.43 -1.34
N THR A 196 -6.32 -1.06 -2.39
CA THR A 196 -5.60 -2.02 -3.24
C THR A 196 -4.16 -2.15 -2.72
N VAL A 197 -3.90 -3.22 -1.96
CA VAL A 197 -2.67 -3.38 -1.19
C VAL A 197 -2.15 -4.82 -1.25
N HIS A 198 -0.87 -4.99 -0.93
CA HIS A 198 -0.25 -6.26 -0.61
C HIS A 198 0.64 -6.10 0.63
N TYR A 199 1.06 -7.21 1.24
CA TYR A 199 1.67 -7.20 2.56
C TYR A 199 3.06 -7.84 2.52
N PHE A 200 3.96 -7.26 3.31
CA PHE A 200 5.27 -7.80 3.61
C PHE A 200 5.34 -8.07 5.11
N VAL A 201 5.61 -9.33 5.46
CA VAL A 201 5.56 -9.80 6.85
C VAL A 201 6.92 -10.37 7.20
N THR A 202 7.46 -10.01 8.35
CA THR A 202 8.68 -10.62 8.90
C THR A 202 8.52 -10.92 10.39
N ASP A 203 9.27 -11.88 10.91
CA ASP A 203 9.31 -12.17 12.35
C ASP A 203 10.73 -12.11 12.92
N ALA A 204 10.84 -12.22 14.25
CA ALA A 204 12.11 -12.15 14.96
C ALA A 204 13.12 -13.25 14.60
N THR A 205 12.68 -14.36 13.97
CA THR A 205 13.60 -15.40 13.46
C THR A 205 14.24 -15.01 12.13
N GLY A 206 13.73 -13.94 11.52
CA GLY A 206 14.14 -13.46 10.20
C GLY A 206 13.44 -14.17 9.05
N ASP A 207 12.33 -14.88 9.31
CA ASP A 207 11.43 -15.37 8.27
C ASP A 207 10.75 -14.19 7.55
N VAL A 208 10.28 -14.43 6.34
CA VAL A 208 9.61 -13.42 5.52
C VAL A 208 8.53 -14.05 4.64
N ALA A 209 7.39 -13.39 4.54
CA ALA A 209 6.36 -13.69 3.55
C ALA A 209 5.93 -12.43 2.80
N VAL A 210 5.68 -12.59 1.50
CA VAL A 210 4.88 -11.64 0.72
C VAL A 210 3.49 -12.24 0.54
N VAL A 211 2.46 -11.47 0.87
CA VAL A 211 1.06 -11.88 0.72
C VAL A 211 0.39 -10.92 -0.25
N GLU A 212 0.00 -11.43 -1.42
CA GLU A 212 -0.70 -10.68 -2.46
C GLU A 212 -2.09 -11.26 -2.69
N PHE A 213 -3.05 -10.42 -3.07
CA PHE A 213 -4.37 -10.88 -3.48
C PHE A 213 -4.53 -10.66 -4.97
N ILE A 214 -4.47 -11.74 -5.75
CA ILE A 214 -4.49 -11.75 -7.21
C ILE A 214 -5.59 -12.69 -7.67
N ASP A 215 -6.41 -12.23 -8.63
CA ASP A 215 -7.61 -12.91 -9.11
C ASP A 215 -8.54 -13.40 -7.98
N GLY A 216 -8.67 -12.58 -6.92
CA GLY A 216 -9.53 -12.89 -5.77
C GLY A 216 -8.96 -13.94 -4.82
N LYS A 217 -7.68 -14.31 -4.94
CA LYS A 217 -7.06 -15.37 -4.13
C LYS A 217 -5.81 -14.87 -3.43
N ALA A 218 -5.59 -15.38 -2.22
CA ALA A 218 -4.31 -15.20 -1.54
C ALA A 218 -3.21 -15.94 -2.29
N VAL A 219 -2.13 -15.21 -2.55
CA VAL A 219 -0.95 -15.67 -3.27
C VAL A 219 0.25 -15.38 -2.39
N VAL A 220 0.74 -16.42 -1.71
CA VAL A 220 1.74 -16.31 -0.63
C VAL A 220 3.11 -16.76 -1.11
N ARG A 221 4.13 -15.94 -0.83
CA ARG A 221 5.53 -16.21 -1.18
C ARG A 221 6.28 -16.53 0.11
N HIS A 222 6.13 -17.78 0.54
CA HIS A 222 6.68 -18.35 1.77
C HIS A 222 6.86 -19.87 1.60
N GLY A 223 7.74 -20.49 2.38
CA GLY A 223 8.07 -21.91 2.30
C GLY A 223 9.41 -22.21 1.61
N ASP A 224 9.74 -23.50 1.49
CA ASP A 224 11.06 -24.01 1.08
C ASP A 224 11.52 -23.47 -0.28
N GLN A 225 10.60 -23.27 -1.23
CA GLN A 225 10.90 -22.73 -2.55
C GLN A 225 11.40 -21.28 -2.53
N TYR A 226 11.16 -20.56 -1.43
CA TYR A 226 11.64 -19.19 -1.19
C TYR A 226 12.82 -19.15 -0.22
N ARG A 227 13.40 -20.30 0.14
CA ARG A 227 14.56 -20.42 1.02
C ARG A 227 15.77 -21.02 0.29
N LEU A 228 16.96 -20.70 0.80
CA LEU A 228 18.22 -21.34 0.44
C LEU A 228 18.37 -22.65 1.23
N ASP A 229 19.34 -23.48 0.84
CA ASP A 229 19.62 -24.77 1.50
C ASP A 229 19.99 -24.61 2.99
N ASP A 230 20.50 -23.45 3.39
CA ASP A 230 20.82 -23.12 4.80
C ASP A 230 19.60 -22.59 5.59
N GLY A 231 18.41 -22.63 4.98
CA GLY A 231 17.15 -22.17 5.56
C GLY A 231 16.94 -20.66 5.46
N LYS A 232 17.90 -19.85 5.02
CA LYS A 232 17.69 -18.39 4.90
C LYS A 232 16.75 -18.05 3.75
N PRO A 233 15.94 -16.98 3.85
CA PRO A 233 15.13 -16.53 2.71
C PRO A 233 16.00 -16.13 1.51
N LYS A 234 15.53 -16.44 0.30
CA LYS A 234 16.14 -15.94 -0.94
C LYS A 234 16.01 -14.42 -1.00
N THR A 235 17.02 -13.74 -1.54
CA THR A 235 17.06 -12.26 -1.63
C THR A 235 15.81 -11.68 -2.28
N HIS A 236 15.29 -12.32 -3.33
CA HIS A 236 14.09 -11.86 -4.03
C HIS A 236 12.82 -11.87 -3.16
N ALA A 237 12.73 -12.72 -2.14
CA ALA A 237 11.64 -12.72 -1.16
C ALA A 237 11.84 -11.64 -0.08
N CYS A 238 13.04 -11.07 0.03
CA CYS A 238 13.40 -10.08 1.05
C CYS A 238 13.10 -8.63 0.62
N VAL A 239 12.45 -8.40 -0.52
CA VAL A 239 12.16 -7.06 -1.04
C VAL A 239 10.72 -7.02 -1.56
N LEU A 240 10.04 -5.90 -1.37
CA LEU A 240 8.76 -5.62 -2.02
C LEU A 240 8.65 -4.13 -2.38
N ALA A 241 8.00 -3.87 -3.51
CA ALA A 241 7.64 -2.55 -4.01
C ALA A 241 6.24 -2.63 -4.65
N ASN A 242 5.71 -1.53 -5.19
CA ASN A 242 4.30 -1.42 -5.63
C ASN A 242 3.89 -2.16 -6.93
N SER A 243 4.70 -3.08 -7.42
CA SER A 243 4.35 -4.00 -8.50
C SER A 243 4.11 -5.36 -7.86
N SER A 244 3.35 -6.24 -8.52
CA SER A 244 3.24 -7.60 -7.99
C SER A 244 4.64 -8.21 -7.85
N TRP A 245 4.82 -9.16 -6.92
CA TRP A 245 6.12 -9.81 -6.73
C TRP A 245 6.59 -10.46 -8.03
N GLU A 246 5.67 -11.07 -8.77
CA GLU A 246 5.94 -11.71 -10.07
C GLU A 246 6.37 -10.69 -11.12
N ASP A 247 5.61 -9.58 -11.27
CA ASP A 247 5.96 -8.50 -12.18
C ASP A 247 7.33 -7.90 -11.88
N SER A 248 7.69 -7.83 -10.59
CA SER A 248 8.94 -7.27 -10.11
C SER A 248 10.17 -8.06 -10.57
N GLN A 249 10.00 -9.33 -10.95
CA GLN A 249 11.09 -10.16 -11.48
C GLN A 249 11.43 -9.92 -12.95
N THR A 250 10.66 -9.08 -13.63
CA THR A 250 10.86 -8.81 -15.06
C THR A 250 11.51 -7.44 -15.27
N GLU A 251 12.50 -7.37 -16.16
CA GLU A 251 13.16 -6.10 -16.48
C GLU A 251 12.26 -5.24 -17.39
N LEU A 252 11.68 -4.18 -16.83
CA LEU A 252 11.06 -3.10 -17.59
C LEU A 252 11.74 -1.77 -17.26
N LEU A 253 12.44 -1.21 -18.24
CA LEU A 253 13.32 -0.04 -18.10
C LEU A 253 12.61 1.27 -17.71
N ASN A 254 11.27 1.31 -17.65
CA ASN A 254 10.48 2.52 -17.35
C ASN A 254 9.48 2.36 -16.20
N ASN A 255 9.59 1.30 -15.40
CA ASN A 255 8.72 1.09 -14.23
C ASN A 255 9.47 1.47 -12.94
N SER A 256 9.10 2.58 -12.30
CA SER A 256 9.77 3.07 -11.08
C SER A 256 9.74 2.08 -9.93
N SER A 257 8.64 1.33 -9.78
CA SER A 257 8.48 0.29 -8.77
C SER A 257 9.44 -0.89 -9.01
N ARG A 258 9.50 -1.42 -10.24
CA ARG A 258 10.42 -2.52 -10.59
C ARG A 258 11.89 -2.10 -10.48
N MET A 259 12.21 -0.87 -10.85
CA MET A 259 13.57 -0.32 -10.65
C MET A 259 13.95 -0.22 -9.17
N ARG A 260 13.03 0.23 -8.30
CA ARG A 260 13.25 0.24 -6.85
C ARG A 260 13.38 -1.17 -6.28
N TYR A 261 12.55 -2.12 -6.72
CA TYR A 261 12.67 -3.52 -6.35
C TYR A 261 14.05 -4.09 -6.73
N GLY A 262 14.46 -3.96 -7.99
CA GLY A 262 15.76 -4.46 -8.45
C GLY A 262 16.94 -3.80 -7.72
N ARG A 263 16.85 -2.49 -7.44
CA ARG A 263 17.83 -1.79 -6.60
C ARG A 263 17.83 -2.34 -5.16
N GLY A 264 16.67 -2.58 -4.58
CA GLY A 264 16.52 -3.20 -3.26
C GLY A 264 17.16 -4.58 -3.20
N VAL A 265 16.96 -5.43 -4.22
CA VAL A 265 17.59 -6.76 -4.31
C VAL A 265 19.12 -6.63 -4.26
N ARG A 266 19.70 -5.70 -5.04
CA ARG A 266 21.15 -5.43 -5.00
C ARG A 266 21.62 -4.94 -3.64
N LEU A 267 20.86 -4.08 -2.98
CA LEU A 267 21.20 -3.58 -1.65
C LEU A 267 21.16 -4.70 -0.60
N VAL A 268 20.17 -5.59 -0.65
CA VAL A 268 20.09 -6.76 0.25
C VAL A 268 21.27 -7.71 0.00
N GLU A 269 21.66 -7.97 -1.26
CA GLU A 269 22.85 -8.78 -1.59
C GLU A 269 24.13 -8.18 -1.01
N MET A 270 24.29 -6.86 -1.12
CA MET A 270 25.48 -6.12 -0.67
C MET A 270 25.54 -5.92 0.85
N ALA A 271 24.46 -6.26 1.60
CA ALA A 271 24.37 -6.03 3.03
C ALA A 271 25.44 -6.81 3.83
N ASN A 272 25.78 -8.02 3.42
CA ASN A 272 26.81 -8.81 4.10
C ASN A 272 28.22 -8.23 3.86
N ASP A 273 28.50 -7.75 2.66
CA ASP A 273 29.84 -7.26 2.29
C ASP A 273 30.08 -5.84 2.82
N ILE A 274 29.18 -4.91 2.51
CA ILE A 274 29.33 -3.48 2.85
C ILE A 274 28.87 -3.22 4.28
N GLY A 275 27.80 -3.89 4.71
CA GLY A 275 27.23 -3.71 6.05
C GLY A 275 28.21 -4.10 7.16
N SER A 276 29.18 -4.98 6.89
CA SER A 276 30.27 -5.29 7.84
C SER A 276 31.07 -4.06 8.31
N LYS A 277 31.03 -2.94 7.57
CA LYS A 277 31.79 -1.71 7.84
C LYS A 277 30.93 -0.53 8.31
N THR A 278 29.64 -0.73 8.55
CA THR A 278 28.68 0.35 8.86
C THR A 278 27.64 -0.14 9.85
N ALA A 279 27.25 0.68 10.84
CA ALA A 279 26.21 0.31 11.79
C ALA A 279 24.90 -0.08 11.06
N PRO A 280 24.19 -1.15 11.48
CA PRO A 280 23.02 -1.67 10.76
C PRO A 280 21.96 -0.62 10.40
N VAL A 281 21.60 0.25 11.34
CA VAL A 281 20.65 1.35 11.12
C VAL A 281 21.16 2.38 10.11
N ASP A 282 22.46 2.67 10.09
CA ASP A 282 23.07 3.60 9.13
C ASP A 282 23.07 3.01 7.72
N TYR A 283 23.34 1.72 7.58
CA TYR A 283 23.31 1.03 6.30
C TYR A 283 21.87 0.99 5.75
N ALA A 284 20.90 0.60 6.59
CA ALA A 284 19.48 0.61 6.24
C ALA A 284 19.01 2.00 5.83
N THR A 285 19.43 3.04 6.56
CA THR A 285 19.12 4.44 6.22
C THR A 285 19.62 4.81 4.82
N ARG A 286 20.86 4.44 4.46
CA ARG A 286 21.40 4.68 3.11
C ARG A 286 20.63 3.91 2.04
N CYS A 287 20.24 2.66 2.32
CA CYS A 287 19.42 1.86 1.41
C CYS A 287 18.08 2.55 1.12
N LEU A 288 17.41 3.04 2.16
CA LEU A 288 16.16 3.79 2.04
C LEU A 288 16.32 5.07 1.21
N GLN A 289 17.42 5.81 1.37
CA GLN A 289 17.73 6.96 0.52
C GLN A 289 17.91 6.57 -0.95
N MET A 290 18.52 5.42 -1.22
CA MET A 290 18.74 4.94 -2.58
C MET A 290 17.46 4.49 -3.28
N VAL A 291 16.40 4.13 -2.55
CA VAL A 291 15.09 3.77 -3.12
C VAL A 291 14.00 4.81 -2.84
N ALA A 292 14.37 6.01 -2.36
CA ALA A 292 13.44 7.10 -2.11
C ALA A 292 12.84 7.68 -3.40
N GLN A 293 11.67 8.30 -3.26
CA GLN A 293 10.89 8.90 -4.35
C GLN A 293 10.74 10.41 -4.16
N GLY A 294 11.81 11.03 -3.66
CA GLY A 294 11.88 12.48 -3.45
C GLY A 294 10.76 12.96 -2.52
N PRO A 295 9.96 13.97 -2.90
CA PRO A 295 8.90 14.49 -2.07
C PRO A 295 7.79 13.50 -1.73
N LEU A 296 7.69 12.36 -2.42
CA LEU A 296 6.70 11.34 -2.09
C LEU A 296 7.13 10.50 -0.89
N THR A 297 8.43 10.37 -0.60
CA THR A 297 8.90 9.63 0.57
C THR A 297 8.64 10.44 1.83
N GLN A 298 7.56 10.08 2.52
CA GLN A 298 7.09 10.77 3.71
C GLN A 298 7.78 10.23 4.96
N TRP A 299 7.92 8.91 5.07
CA TRP A 299 8.53 8.26 6.25
C TRP A 299 9.57 7.23 5.86
N ASN A 300 10.58 7.10 6.71
CA ASN A 300 11.51 5.98 6.75
C ASN A 300 11.29 5.24 8.06
N LEU A 301 11.01 3.94 8.01
CA LEU A 301 10.92 3.07 9.18
C LEU A 301 12.04 2.05 9.12
N ILE A 302 12.70 1.81 10.25
CA ILE A 302 13.72 0.76 10.39
C ILE A 302 13.41 -0.03 11.66
N TYR A 303 13.05 -1.29 11.49
CA TYR A 303 12.79 -2.23 12.59
C TYR A 303 14.07 -3.00 12.90
N GLN A 304 14.30 -3.18 14.20
CA GLN A 304 15.26 -4.12 14.77
C GLN A 304 14.46 -5.10 15.63
N PRO A 305 13.91 -6.19 15.05
CA PRO A 305 12.98 -7.08 15.75
C PRO A 305 13.57 -7.75 16.99
N GLU A 306 14.85 -8.12 16.94
CA GLU A 306 15.55 -8.77 18.06
C GLU A 306 15.64 -7.83 19.28
N GLU A 307 15.94 -6.54 19.04
CA GLU A 307 15.97 -5.49 20.05
C GLU A 307 14.60 -4.85 20.33
N ARG A 308 13.56 -5.26 19.60
CA ARG A 308 12.21 -4.69 19.65
C ARG A 308 12.20 -3.16 19.57
N ARG A 309 13.07 -2.62 18.70
CA ARG A 309 13.24 -1.19 18.47
C ARG A 309 12.72 -0.80 17.10
N ILE A 310 11.97 0.30 17.04
CA ILE A 310 11.55 0.92 15.78
C ILE A 310 12.22 2.29 15.68
N HIS A 311 13.08 2.48 14.68
CA HIS A 311 13.57 3.81 14.31
C HIS A 311 12.66 4.38 13.23
N PHE A 312 12.44 5.69 13.29
CA PHE A 312 11.67 6.38 12.27
C PHE A 312 12.18 7.79 12.02
N ARG A 313 12.02 8.24 10.77
CA ARG A 313 12.32 9.58 10.29
C ARG A 313 11.18 10.01 9.37
N THR A 314 10.90 11.29 9.31
CA THR A 314 9.92 11.82 8.35
C THR A 314 10.54 12.92 7.51
N GLN A 315 9.86 13.26 6.42
CA GLN A 315 10.24 14.39 5.57
C GLN A 315 10.30 15.69 6.37
N SER A 316 9.34 15.92 7.27
CA SER A 316 9.24 17.12 8.11
C SER A 316 10.21 17.09 9.31
N SER A 317 10.45 15.90 9.88
CA SER A 317 11.30 15.70 11.05
C SER A 317 12.39 14.65 10.73
N PRO A 318 13.51 15.09 10.13
CA PRO A 318 14.55 14.20 9.60
C PRO A 318 15.52 13.68 10.67
N GLN A 319 15.38 14.11 11.93
CA GLN A 319 16.19 13.62 13.05
C GLN A 319 15.95 12.13 13.29
N ARG A 320 16.92 11.43 13.89
CA ARG A 320 16.77 10.02 14.22
C ARG A 320 15.90 9.90 15.48
N ARG A 321 14.70 9.36 15.31
CA ARG A 321 13.82 9.02 16.42
C ARG A 321 13.69 7.52 16.53
N TRP A 322 13.52 7.03 17.74
CA TRP A 322 13.20 5.62 17.95
C TRP A 322 12.25 5.41 19.11
N ILE A 323 11.66 4.24 19.16
CA ILE A 323 10.86 3.74 20.27
C ILE A 323 11.28 2.31 20.56
N ASP A 324 11.54 2.04 21.83
CA ASP A 324 11.86 0.72 22.37
C ASP A 324 10.57 0.12 22.94
N LEU A 325 10.10 -0.99 22.39
CA LEU A 325 8.84 -1.60 22.86
C LEU A 325 8.96 -2.13 24.29
N ASP A 326 10.17 -2.47 24.74
CA ASP A 326 10.44 -2.90 26.11
C ASP A 326 10.33 -1.75 27.14
N ASP A 327 10.34 -0.49 26.70
CA ASP A 327 10.10 0.69 27.55
C ASP A 327 8.60 1.01 27.70
N LEU A 328 7.72 0.27 27.03
CA LEU A 328 6.28 0.57 26.94
C LEU A 328 5.45 -0.41 27.80
N SER A 329 4.32 0.10 28.28
CA SER A 329 3.27 -0.72 28.85
C SER A 329 2.19 -0.99 27.81
N PHE A 330 1.75 -2.25 27.72
CA PHE A 330 0.64 -2.68 26.87
C PHE A 330 -0.50 -3.27 27.73
N ASP A 331 -0.70 -2.70 28.91
CA ASP A 331 -1.75 -3.09 29.86
C ASP A 331 -3.14 -2.71 29.33
N PRO A 332 -4.10 -3.64 29.22
CA PRO A 332 -5.47 -3.36 28.76
C PRO A 332 -6.19 -2.26 29.55
N GLU A 333 -5.84 -2.04 30.81
CA GLU A 333 -6.49 -1.07 31.70
C GLU A 333 -5.92 0.36 31.55
N GLN A 334 -4.82 0.52 30.81
CA GLN A 334 -4.23 1.81 30.51
C GLN A 334 -4.73 2.38 29.19
N THR A 335 -4.82 3.71 29.09
CA THR A 335 -5.09 4.37 27.81
C THR A 335 -3.89 4.19 26.88
N PRO A 336 -4.10 3.75 25.63
CA PRO A 336 -3.09 3.79 24.58
C PRO A 336 -2.38 5.12 24.49
N GLN A 337 -1.09 5.09 24.22
CA GLN A 337 -0.28 6.28 24.04
C GLN A 337 -0.07 6.53 22.55
N ALA A 338 0.07 7.79 22.16
CA ALA A 338 0.33 8.21 20.80
C ALA A 338 1.33 9.37 20.77
N ILE A 339 1.99 9.52 19.63
CA ILE A 339 2.75 10.70 19.30
C ILE A 339 2.52 11.07 17.83
N ASP A 340 2.42 12.37 17.57
CA ASP A 340 2.42 12.87 16.19
C ASP A 340 3.71 12.47 15.48
N ILE A 341 3.59 11.87 14.31
CA ILE A 341 4.73 11.32 13.59
C ILE A 341 5.75 12.39 13.17
N ASP A 342 5.36 13.65 13.10
CA ASP A 342 6.20 14.78 12.73
C ASP A 342 6.71 15.58 13.94
N ARG A 343 6.43 15.13 15.17
CA ARG A 343 6.96 15.77 16.39
C ARG A 343 8.49 15.88 16.32
N ASN A 344 8.99 17.12 16.34
CA ASN A 344 10.42 17.42 16.20
C ASN A 344 11.18 17.10 17.50
N ILE A 345 11.56 15.83 17.63
CA ILE A 345 12.35 15.26 18.73
C ILE A 345 13.56 14.57 18.10
N ASP A 346 14.69 14.59 18.81
CA ASP A 346 15.84 13.74 18.51
C ASP A 346 15.99 12.76 19.67
N GLY A 347 16.05 11.47 19.40
CA GLY A 347 16.15 10.46 20.46
C GLY A 347 14.98 9.48 20.60
N ASN A 348 14.95 8.80 21.76
CA ASN A 348 13.85 7.94 22.19
C ASN A 348 12.59 8.80 22.39
N VAL A 349 11.47 8.42 21.76
CA VAL A 349 10.21 9.17 21.85
C VAL A 349 9.27 8.71 22.95
N ALA A 350 9.56 7.59 23.65
CA ALA A 350 8.65 6.98 24.61
C ALA A 350 8.15 7.97 25.69
N SER A 351 9.05 8.76 26.29
CA SER A 351 8.71 9.78 27.29
C SER A 351 7.96 11.00 26.76
N HIS A 352 7.80 11.10 25.44
CA HIS A 352 7.10 12.19 24.76
C HIS A 352 5.72 11.77 24.24
N MET A 353 5.37 10.48 24.33
CA MET A 353 4.04 10.01 23.98
C MET A 353 3.01 10.49 25.01
N GLN A 354 1.78 10.64 24.56
CA GLN A 354 0.65 11.11 25.37
C GLN A 354 -0.54 10.18 25.16
N SER A 355 -1.46 10.13 26.12
CA SER A 355 -2.68 9.35 25.97
C SER A 355 -3.43 9.77 24.70
N VAL A 356 -3.75 8.78 23.85
CA VAL A 356 -4.48 9.02 22.61
C VAL A 356 -5.84 9.64 22.92
N THR A 357 -6.22 10.66 22.15
CA THR A 357 -7.52 11.31 22.27
C THR A 357 -8.38 11.08 21.02
N ASP A 358 -9.69 11.30 21.15
CA ASP A 358 -10.60 11.29 20.01
C ASP A 358 -10.23 12.37 18.98
N ALA A 359 -9.72 13.52 19.44
CA ALA A 359 -9.26 14.60 18.58
C ALA A 359 -8.03 14.19 17.75
N ASP A 360 -7.13 13.38 18.30
CA ASP A 360 -5.99 12.83 17.55
C ASP A 360 -6.47 11.92 16.42
N ASN A 361 -7.42 11.03 16.72
CA ASN A 361 -8.00 10.14 15.71
C ASN A 361 -8.77 10.93 14.65
N GLU A 362 -9.60 11.88 15.07
CA GLU A 362 -10.38 12.74 14.18
C GLU A 362 -9.49 13.50 13.21
N ARG A 363 -8.37 14.05 13.70
CA ARG A 363 -7.42 14.79 12.88
C ARG A 363 -6.87 13.95 11.74
N ILE A 364 -6.33 12.76 12.01
CA ILE A 364 -5.75 11.91 10.96
C ILE A 364 -6.80 11.36 9.99
N VAL A 365 -8.00 11.02 10.50
CA VAL A 365 -9.12 10.56 9.66
C VAL A 365 -9.59 11.69 8.74
N ASN A 366 -9.79 12.89 9.27
CA ASN A 366 -10.19 14.06 8.48
C ASN A 366 -9.16 14.35 7.39
N HIS A 367 -7.87 14.42 7.74
CA HIS A 367 -6.81 14.67 6.75
C HIS A 367 -6.85 13.63 5.62
N ALA A 368 -6.85 12.33 5.95
CA ALA A 368 -6.81 11.27 4.96
C ALA A 368 -8.01 11.29 4.01
N PHE A 369 -9.22 11.54 4.55
CA PHE A 369 -10.43 11.60 3.74
C PHE A 369 -10.48 12.83 2.85
N ASP A 370 -10.03 13.99 3.35
CA ASP A 370 -10.08 15.24 2.60
C ASP A 370 -9.05 15.26 1.45
N HIS A 371 -7.94 14.51 1.58
CA HIS A 371 -6.83 14.54 0.61
C HIS A 371 -6.73 13.30 -0.31
N PHE A 372 -7.24 12.14 0.11
CA PHE A 372 -7.07 10.89 -0.64
C PHE A 372 -8.38 10.23 -1.07
N VAL A 373 -9.38 10.24 -0.20
CA VAL A 373 -10.61 9.48 -0.42
C VAL A 373 -11.59 10.31 -1.27
N PRO A 374 -12.11 9.77 -2.38
CA PRO A 374 -13.10 10.50 -3.18
C PRO A 374 -14.34 10.86 -2.36
N ALA A 375 -14.79 12.11 -2.45
CA ALA A 375 -15.99 12.57 -1.79
C ALA A 375 -17.24 11.81 -2.30
N GLY A 376 -18.12 11.43 -1.37
CA GLY A 376 -19.36 10.73 -1.68
C GLY A 376 -20.01 10.18 -0.42
N LEU A 377 -21.29 9.79 -0.53
CA LEU A 377 -22.01 9.20 0.61
C LEU A 377 -21.30 7.96 1.20
N PRO A 378 -20.77 7.01 0.38
CA PRO A 378 -20.04 5.87 0.93
C PRO A 378 -18.81 6.28 1.74
N SER A 379 -18.02 7.26 1.27
CA SER A 379 -16.83 7.70 2.00
C SER A 379 -17.19 8.43 3.29
N LEU A 380 -18.28 9.20 3.33
CA LEU A 380 -18.75 9.81 4.59
C LEU A 380 -19.17 8.76 5.63
N MET A 381 -19.85 7.69 5.21
CA MET A 381 -20.23 6.61 6.12
C MET A 381 -19.01 5.88 6.69
N ILE A 382 -18.01 5.62 5.84
CA ILE A 382 -16.77 4.95 6.26
C ILE A 382 -15.95 5.87 7.17
N LYS A 383 -15.87 7.16 6.84
CA LYS A 383 -15.25 8.18 7.70
C LYS A 383 -15.85 8.14 9.11
N GLN A 384 -17.18 8.17 9.21
CA GLN A 384 -17.86 8.11 10.50
C GLN A 384 -17.57 6.79 11.24
N LEU A 385 -17.58 5.65 10.53
CA LEU A 385 -17.25 4.35 11.11
C LEU A 385 -15.85 4.34 11.74
N LEU A 386 -14.87 4.97 11.09
CA LEU A 386 -13.49 5.09 11.57
C LEU A 386 -13.35 6.01 12.78
N LEU A 387 -14.13 7.09 12.82
CA LEU A 387 -14.19 7.98 14.00
C LEU A 387 -14.79 7.27 15.21
N ASP A 388 -15.82 6.45 14.99
CA ASP A 388 -16.53 5.74 16.06
C ASP A 388 -15.87 4.43 16.46
N TYR A 389 -14.94 3.90 15.66
CA TYR A 389 -14.34 2.58 15.89
C TYR A 389 -13.68 2.45 17.27
N PRO A 390 -12.91 3.44 17.75
CA PRO A 390 -12.30 3.37 19.08
C PRO A 390 -13.28 3.19 20.24
N ASN A 391 -14.51 3.67 20.09
CA ASN A 391 -15.54 3.58 21.13
C ASN A 391 -16.07 2.15 21.34
N LYS A 392 -15.74 1.23 20.42
CA LYS A 392 -16.17 -0.18 20.46
C LYS A 392 -15.24 -1.08 21.27
N PHE A 393 -14.05 -0.62 21.63
CA PHE A 393 -13.08 -1.46 22.33
C PHE A 393 -13.48 -1.74 23.76
N ARG A 394 -13.24 -2.98 24.19
CA ARG A 394 -13.51 -3.45 25.55
C ARG A 394 -12.29 -4.23 26.04
N SER A 395 -11.93 -4.06 27.31
CA SER A 395 -10.98 -4.96 27.97
C SER A 395 -11.67 -6.31 28.15
N ALA A 396 -11.04 -7.40 27.70
CA ALA A 396 -11.59 -8.75 27.77
C ALA A 396 -11.84 -9.21 29.22
N GLN A 397 -11.19 -8.59 30.21
CA GLN A 397 -11.42 -8.85 31.63
C GLN A 397 -12.70 -8.18 32.18
N THR A 398 -13.26 -7.22 31.43
CA THR A 398 -14.47 -6.44 31.79
C THR A 398 -15.68 -6.77 30.93
N ALA A 399 -15.56 -7.75 30.02
CA ALA A 399 -16.69 -8.25 29.24
C ALA A 399 -17.63 -9.05 30.17
N PRO A 400 -18.95 -8.75 30.17
CA PRO A 400 -19.92 -9.34 31.11
C PRO A 400 -20.15 -10.84 30.95
#